data_AF-A0A922M3L4-F1
#
_entry.id   AF-A0A922M3L4-F1
#
_cell.length_a   1.000
_cell.length_b   1.000
_cell.length_c   1.000
_cell.angle_alpha   90.00
_cell.angle_beta   90.00
_cell.angle_gamma   90.00
#
_symmetry.space_group_name_H-M   'P 1'
#
loop_
_entity.id
_entity.type
_entity.pdbx_description
1 polymer ?
#
loop_
_entity_poly.entity_id
_entity_poly.type
_entity_poly.pdbx_seq_one_letter_code
_entity_poly.pdbx_strand_id
1 'polypeptide(L)'
;MQKTNAYVHVSLSDCFFAGQVVTGEIVMASESGCPIEHHRIPVDKCDHMYDPECNGAKYMPFLRAAYDRNTGQSPNSPREQINQMTSWIDGSFVYSTSEAWVNAMRSFQVPPSSHACLFTYFPITT
;
A
#
# COMPACT_ATOMS: atom_id res chain seq x y z
N MET A 1 31.15 12.94 -32.38
CA MET A 1 30.00 12.45 -31.60
C MET A 1 30.41 12.39 -30.14
N GLN A 2 30.07 13.42 -29.35
CA GLN A 2 30.32 13.40 -27.90
C GLN A 2 29.30 12.45 -27.25
N LYS A 3 29.80 11.39 -26.60
CA LYS A 3 28.99 10.62 -25.66
C LYS A 3 28.76 11.50 -24.44
N THR A 4 27.58 12.08 -24.31
CA THR A 4 27.13 12.62 -23.04
C THR A 4 26.85 11.44 -22.12
N ASN A 5 27.77 11.15 -21.20
CA ASN A 5 27.46 10.36 -20.03
C ASN A 5 26.44 11.16 -19.21
N ALA A 6 25.16 10.85 -19.39
CA ALA A 6 24.10 11.39 -18.54
C ALA A 6 24.24 10.75 -17.16
N TYR A 7 24.91 11.45 -16.25
CA TYR A 7 24.82 11.13 -14.84
C TYR A 7 23.44 11.56 -14.36
N VAL A 8 22.57 10.61 -14.08
CA VAL A 8 21.32 10.87 -13.36
C VAL A 8 21.73 11.29 -11.95
N HIS A 9 21.51 12.57 -11.63
CA HIS A 9 21.82 13.10 -10.32
C HIS A 9 20.69 12.71 -9.36
N VAL A 10 20.85 11.57 -8.67
CA VAL A 10 19.89 11.09 -7.67
C VAL A 10 20.04 11.93 -6.40
N SER A 11 19.00 12.66 -6.05
CA SER A 11 18.91 13.46 -4.83
C SER A 11 18.37 12.65 -3.66
N LEU A 12 18.55 13.12 -2.42
CA LEU A 12 17.95 12.49 -1.24
C LEU A 12 16.41 12.45 -1.32
N SER A 13 15.79 13.45 -1.96
CA SER A 13 14.36 13.43 -2.24
C SER A 13 13.94 12.28 -3.14
N ASP A 14 14.74 11.92 -4.14
CA ASP A 14 14.40 10.80 -5.03
C ASP A 14 14.48 9.46 -4.30
N CYS A 15 15.45 9.32 -3.39
CA CYS A 15 15.57 8.14 -2.54
C CYS A 15 14.39 7.99 -1.55
N PHE A 16 13.88 9.11 -1.02
CA PHE A 16 12.70 9.09 -0.15
C PHE A 16 11.48 8.47 -0.85
N PHE A 17 11.19 8.88 -2.09
CA PHE A 17 10.06 8.32 -2.84
C PHE A 17 10.28 6.85 -3.20
N ALA A 18 11.49 6.46 -3.58
CA ALA A 18 11.82 5.05 -3.82
C ALA A 18 11.61 4.20 -2.55
N GLY A 19 11.99 4.72 -1.38
CA GLY A 19 11.75 4.03 -0.09
C GLY A 19 10.27 3.85 0.23
N GLN A 20 9.42 4.81 -0.14
CA GLN A 20 7.97 4.66 0.00
C GLN A 20 7.41 3.57 -0.90
N VAL A 21 7.90 3.44 -2.14
CA VAL A 21 7.51 2.35 -3.06
C VAL A 21 7.86 1.00 -2.46
N VAL A 22 9.09 0.83 -1.98
CA VAL A 22 9.52 -0.42 -1.34
C VAL A 22 8.66 -0.75 -0.12
N THR A 23 8.32 0.25 0.70
CA THR A 23 7.46 0.04 1.89
C THR A 23 6.06 -0.41 1.47
N GLY A 24 5.48 0.23 0.46
CA GLY A 24 4.15 -0.12 -0.07
C GLY A 24 4.10 -1.47 -0.77
N GLU A 25 5.25 -2.03 -1.18
CA GLU A 25 5.35 -3.36 -1.76
C GLU A 25 5.28 -4.47 -0.72
N ILE A 26 5.94 -4.29 0.43
CA ILE A 26 6.08 -5.36 1.43
C ILE A 26 5.03 -5.33 2.55
N VAL A 27 4.45 -4.16 2.85
CA VAL A 27 3.54 -3.98 4.00
C VAL A 27 2.38 -3.04 3.69
N MET A 28 1.16 -3.51 3.95
CA MET A 28 -0.04 -2.70 4.07
C MET A 28 -0.88 -3.17 5.26
N ALA A 29 -0.93 -2.35 6.30
CA ALA A 29 -1.68 -2.64 7.53
C ALA A 29 -2.48 -1.42 8.01
N SER A 30 -2.83 -0.51 7.10
CA SER A 30 -3.56 0.73 7.41
C SER A 30 -5.05 0.65 7.14
N GLU A 31 -5.52 -0.37 6.40
CA GLU A 31 -6.94 -0.51 6.09
C GLU A 31 -7.73 -0.84 7.37
N SER A 32 -8.88 -0.17 7.52
CA SER A 32 -9.77 -0.37 8.66
C SER A 32 -10.40 -1.75 8.64
N GLY A 33 -10.47 -2.38 9.81
CA GLY A 33 -11.15 -3.67 9.99
C GLY A 33 -12.65 -3.58 10.28
N CYS A 34 -13.28 -4.75 10.38
CA CYS A 34 -14.64 -4.93 10.89
C CYS A 34 -14.60 -5.71 12.22
N PRO A 35 -15.33 -5.28 13.27
CA PRO A 35 -16.17 -4.08 13.34
C PRO A 35 -15.33 -2.79 13.34
N ILE A 36 -15.98 -1.66 13.02
CA ILE A 36 -15.32 -0.35 12.99
C ILE A 36 -14.94 0.05 14.42
N GLU A 37 -13.63 0.16 14.68
CA GLU A 37 -13.09 0.57 15.98
C GLU A 37 -12.44 1.95 15.88
N HIS A 38 -13.05 2.94 16.55
CA HIS A 38 -12.51 4.28 16.66
C HIS A 38 -11.57 4.40 17.86
N HIS A 39 -10.36 4.88 17.61
CA HIS A 39 -9.44 5.36 18.62
C HIS A 39 -9.31 6.88 18.46
N ARG A 40 -9.61 7.64 19.52
CA ARG A 40 -9.56 9.10 19.46
C ARG A 40 -8.17 9.56 19.84
N ILE A 41 -7.52 10.31 18.96
CA ILE A 41 -6.26 10.99 19.28
C ILE A 41 -6.63 12.36 19.88
N PRO A 42 -6.34 12.61 21.16
CA PRO A 42 -6.64 13.89 21.78
C PRO A 42 -5.83 15.00 21.10
N VAL A 43 -6.47 16.12 20.81
CA VAL A 43 -5.80 17.33 20.32
C VAL A 43 -5.50 18.21 21.52
N ASP A 44 -4.27 18.71 21.60
CA ASP A 44 -3.88 19.63 22.66
C ASP A 44 -4.71 20.92 22.61
N LYS A 45 -5.07 21.42 23.79
CA LYS A 45 -5.82 22.67 23.90
C LYS A 45 -5.01 23.81 23.29
N CYS A 46 -5.67 24.68 22.54
CA CYS A 46 -5.02 25.79 21.82
C CYS A 46 -4.05 25.32 20.73
N ASP A 47 -4.15 24.09 20.23
CA ASP A 47 -3.38 23.69 19.06
C ASP A 47 -3.70 24.61 17.88
N HIS A 48 -2.66 25.21 17.28
CA HIS A 48 -2.81 26.25 16.27
C HIS A 48 -3.61 25.82 15.03
N MET A 49 -3.55 24.53 14.68
CA MET A 49 -4.15 23.98 13.47
C MET A 49 -5.52 23.37 13.78
N TYR A 50 -5.60 22.58 14.84
CA TYR A 50 -6.74 21.73 15.14
C TYR A 50 -7.65 22.32 16.23
N ASP A 51 -7.15 23.17 17.15
CA ASP A 51 -7.93 23.85 18.21
C ASP A 51 -7.60 25.35 18.39
N PRO A 52 -7.73 26.19 17.34
CA PRO A 52 -7.34 27.61 17.42
C PRO A 52 -8.18 28.44 18.41
N GLU A 53 -9.39 27.99 18.72
CA GLU A 53 -10.31 28.64 19.67
C GLU A 53 -10.05 28.23 21.13
N CYS A 54 -9.06 27.37 21.39
CA CYS A 54 -8.73 26.90 22.73
C CYS A 54 -9.90 26.21 23.46
N ASN A 55 -10.75 25.46 22.74
CA ASN A 55 -11.90 24.78 23.34
C ASN A 55 -11.48 23.56 24.18
N GLY A 56 -10.37 22.89 23.84
CA GLY A 56 -9.76 21.81 24.63
C GLY A 56 -10.53 20.48 24.65
N ALA A 57 -11.51 20.29 23.77
CA ALA A 57 -12.33 19.07 23.68
C ALA A 57 -12.29 18.40 22.29
N LYS A 58 -11.37 18.85 21.42
CA LYS A 58 -11.25 18.33 20.05
C LYS A 58 -10.41 17.05 20.03
N TYR A 59 -10.71 16.19 19.07
CA TYR A 59 -9.97 14.97 18.82
C TYR A 59 -9.92 14.67 17.33
N MET A 60 -8.83 14.05 16.89
CA MET A 60 -8.73 13.49 15.54
C MET A 60 -9.28 12.06 15.54
N PRO A 61 -10.19 11.71 14.62
CA PRO A 61 -10.67 10.34 14.51
C PRO A 61 -9.58 9.47 13.88
N PHE A 62 -9.18 8.41 14.58
CA PHE A 62 -8.30 7.38 14.04
C PHE A 62 -9.03 6.03 14.03
N LEU A 63 -8.98 5.33 12.91
CA LEU A 63 -9.55 3.99 12.78
C LEU A 63 -8.46 2.95 13.02
N ARG A 64 -8.77 1.93 13.82
CA ARG A 64 -7.83 0.83 14.00
C ARG A 64 -7.81 -0.04 12.75
N ALA A 65 -6.59 -0.50 12.43
CA ALA A 65 -6.35 -1.41 11.34
C ALA A 65 -7.08 -2.75 11.54
N ALA A 66 -7.31 -3.44 10.42
CA ALA A 66 -7.77 -4.81 10.42
C ALA A 66 -6.74 -5.74 11.10
N TYR A 67 -7.25 -6.82 11.68
CA TYR A 67 -6.47 -7.78 12.47
C TYR A 67 -6.96 -9.21 12.23
N ASP A 68 -6.15 -10.20 12.59
CA ASP A 68 -6.54 -11.61 12.49
C ASP A 68 -7.67 -11.93 13.48
N ARG A 69 -8.81 -12.38 12.95
CA ARG A 69 -10.01 -12.71 13.72
C ARG A 69 -9.81 -13.85 14.71
N ASN A 70 -8.80 -14.69 14.53
CA ASN A 70 -8.46 -15.77 15.46
C ASN A 70 -7.65 -15.28 16.67
N THR A 71 -7.22 -14.02 16.66
CA THR A 71 -6.40 -13.39 17.70
C THR A 71 -7.17 -12.31 18.46
N GLY A 72 -6.61 -11.81 19.56
CA GLY A 72 -7.17 -10.67 20.31
C GLY A 72 -8.38 -10.99 21.18
N GLN A 73 -8.66 -12.27 21.46
CA GLN A 73 -9.80 -12.73 22.27
C GLN A 73 -9.42 -13.07 23.72
N SER A 74 -8.13 -13.18 24.04
CA SER A 74 -7.67 -13.49 25.39
C SER A 74 -6.30 -12.85 25.68
N PRO A 75 -5.92 -12.69 26.96
CA PRO A 75 -4.59 -12.18 27.32
C PRO A 75 -3.43 -13.03 26.78
N ASN A 76 -3.66 -14.34 26.58
CA ASN A 76 -2.67 -15.27 26.05
C ASN A 76 -2.64 -15.32 24.51
N SER A 77 -3.58 -14.64 23.85
CA SER A 77 -3.64 -14.51 22.38
C SER A 77 -3.93 -13.03 22.07
N PRO A 78 -2.91 -12.16 22.16
CA PRO A 78 -3.06 -10.75 21.85
C PRO A 78 -3.42 -10.55 20.38
N ARG A 79 -3.90 -9.36 20.04
CA ARG A 79 -4.31 -9.03 18.68
C ARG A 79 -3.10 -8.89 17.75
N GLU A 80 -3.18 -9.47 16.55
CA GLU A 80 -2.16 -9.38 15.52
C GLU A 80 -2.68 -8.66 14.26
N GLN A 81 -1.96 -7.65 13.77
CA GLN A 81 -2.32 -6.96 12.52
C GLN A 81 -2.08 -7.87 11.32
N ILE A 82 -2.94 -7.73 10.32
CA ILE A 82 -2.78 -8.43 9.04
C ILE A 82 -2.05 -7.56 8.03
N ASN A 83 -1.14 -8.17 7.29
CA ASN A 83 -0.57 -7.59 6.08
C ASN A 83 -1.47 -7.88 4.89
N GLN A 84 -1.87 -6.85 4.14
CA GLN A 84 -2.73 -6.96 2.97
C GLN A 84 -1.94 -7.00 1.65
N MET A 85 -0.63 -6.74 1.73
CA MET A 85 0.31 -6.97 0.64
C MET A 85 1.03 -8.31 0.82
N THR A 86 1.75 -8.74 -0.22
CA THR A 86 2.67 -9.87 -0.10
C THR A 86 3.89 -9.45 0.72
N SER A 87 4.46 -10.38 1.49
CA SER A 87 5.68 -10.09 2.26
C SER A 87 6.96 -10.11 1.38
N TRP A 88 6.80 -10.21 0.06
CA TRP A 88 7.89 -10.38 -0.90
C TRP A 88 8.03 -9.12 -1.76
N ILE A 89 9.25 -8.89 -2.26
CA ILE A 89 9.49 -7.89 -3.30
C ILE A 89 9.25 -8.59 -4.65
N ASP A 90 7.99 -8.63 -5.06
CA ASP A 90 7.48 -9.36 -6.22
C ASP A 90 6.72 -8.47 -7.22
N GLY A 91 6.71 -7.15 -7.01
CA GLY A 91 5.97 -6.19 -7.82
C GLY A 91 4.47 -6.14 -7.54
N SER A 92 3.99 -6.70 -6.42
CA SER A 92 2.58 -6.61 -5.99
C SER A 92 2.08 -5.16 -5.85
N PHE A 93 2.97 -4.20 -5.56
CA PHE A 93 2.62 -2.77 -5.60
C PHE A 93 2.13 -2.31 -6.98
N VAL A 94 2.69 -2.87 -8.07
CA VAL A 94 2.33 -2.52 -9.46
C VAL A 94 1.23 -3.42 -9.98
N TYR A 95 1.31 -4.71 -9.69
CA TYR A 95 0.42 -5.72 -10.27
C TYR A 95 -0.75 -6.10 -9.35
N SER A 96 -0.79 -5.64 -8.10
CA SER A 96 -1.72 -6.06 -7.05
C SER A 96 -1.51 -7.50 -6.56
N THR A 97 -2.08 -7.79 -5.39
CA THR A 97 -2.18 -9.12 -4.79
C THR A 97 -3.45 -9.88 -5.23
N SER A 98 -4.35 -9.22 -5.98
CA SER A 98 -5.62 -9.79 -6.43
C SER A 98 -5.63 -10.01 -7.94
N GLU A 99 -5.86 -11.26 -8.36
CA GLU A 99 -5.97 -11.63 -9.78
C GLU A 99 -7.05 -10.82 -10.53
N ALA A 100 -8.18 -10.57 -9.87
CA ALA A 100 -9.25 -9.75 -10.45
C ALA A 100 -8.76 -8.33 -10.78
N TRP A 101 -7.94 -7.76 -9.90
CA TRP A 101 -7.38 -6.42 -10.11
C TRP A 101 -6.27 -6.44 -11.18
N VAL A 102 -5.39 -7.44 -11.16
CA VAL A 102 -4.38 -7.66 -12.23
C VAL A 102 -5.06 -7.70 -13.60
N ASN A 103 -6.13 -8.48 -13.73
CA ASN A 103 -6.85 -8.64 -14.99
C ASN A 103 -7.55 -7.34 -15.41
N ALA A 104 -8.07 -6.56 -14.48
CA ALA A 104 -8.66 -5.25 -14.77
C ALA A 104 -7.63 -4.22 -15.28
N MET A 105 -6.38 -4.30 -14.82
CA MET A 105 -5.31 -3.37 -15.22
C MET A 105 -4.64 -3.72 -16.55
N ARG A 106 -4.80 -4.95 -17.06
CA ARG A 106 -4.15 -5.41 -18.29
C ARG A 106 -5.02 -5.11 -19.51
N SER A 107 -4.41 -4.56 -20.56
CA SER A 107 -5.10 -4.28 -21.84
C SER A 107 -5.36 -5.53 -22.68
N PHE A 108 -4.60 -6.61 -22.44
CA PHE A 108 -4.59 -7.85 -23.23
C PHE A 108 -4.38 -7.63 -24.75
N GLN A 109 -3.80 -6.48 -25.15
CA GLN A 109 -3.49 -6.15 -26.54
C GLN A 109 -2.00 -6.32 -26.82
N VAL A 110 -1.68 -6.89 -27.99
CA VAL A 110 -0.30 -6.99 -28.48
C VAL A 110 0.08 -5.68 -29.19
N PRO A 111 1.22 -5.03 -28.84
CA PRO A 111 1.66 -3.83 -29.54
C PRO A 111 1.95 -4.09 -31.03
N PRO A 112 1.58 -3.17 -31.94
CA PRO A 112 1.74 -3.38 -33.38
C PRO A 112 3.19 -3.42 -33.87
N SER A 113 4.17 -3.02 -33.05
CA SER A 113 5.60 -3.00 -33.39
C SER A 113 6.42 -4.17 -32.82
N SER A 114 5.84 -5.02 -31.98
CA SER A 114 6.54 -6.23 -31.52
C SER A 114 6.38 -7.32 -32.58
N HIS A 115 7.47 -7.66 -33.28
CA HIS A 115 7.61 -9.01 -33.80
C HIS A 115 7.51 -9.95 -32.60
N ALA A 116 6.35 -10.55 -32.48
CA ALA A 116 5.87 -11.21 -31.28
C ALA A 116 6.87 -12.28 -30.80
N CYS A 117 7.25 -12.21 -29.52
CA CYS A 117 7.42 -13.43 -28.74
C CYS A 117 6.04 -14.11 -28.69
N LEU A 118 5.75 -14.92 -29.72
CA LEU A 118 4.64 -15.86 -29.75
C LEU A 118 4.88 -16.93 -28.68
N PHE A 119 4.51 -16.65 -27.44
CA PHE A 119 4.09 -17.70 -26.51
C PHE A 119 2.59 -17.91 -26.69
N THR A 120 2.21 -18.47 -27.82
CA THR A 120 0.95 -19.22 -27.93
C THR A 120 1.18 -20.59 -27.31
N TYR A 121 0.76 -20.77 -26.06
CA TYR A 121 0.44 -22.05 -25.41
C TYR A 121 -0.60 -21.68 -24.36
N PHE A 122 -1.77 -22.28 -24.20
CA PHE A 122 -2.57 -23.31 -24.87
C PHE A 122 -3.95 -23.15 -24.17
N PRO A 123 -5.12 -23.32 -24.83
CA PRO A 123 -6.38 -23.27 -24.10
C PRO A 123 -6.50 -24.51 -23.19
N ILE A 124 -6.72 -24.30 -21.88
CA ILE A 124 -7.24 -25.36 -21.02
C ILE A 124 -8.73 -25.42 -21.28
N THR A 125 -9.14 -26.39 -22.09
CA THR A 125 -10.53 -26.85 -22.18
C THR A 125 -10.84 -27.72 -20.98
N THR A 126 -11.99 -27.47 -20.35
CA THR A 126 -12.84 -28.51 -19.75
C THR A 126 -14.11 -28.58 -20.56
#